data_AF-A0A5K1AH99-F1
#
_entry.id   AF-A0A5K1AH99-F1
#
_cell.length_a   1.000
_cell.length_b   1.000
_cell.length_c   1.000
_cell.angle_alpha   90.00
_cell.angle_beta   90.00
_cell.angle_gamma   90.00
#
_symmetry.space_group_name_H-M   'P 1'
#
loop_
_entity.id
_entity.type
_entity.pdbx_description
1 polymer ?
#
loop_
_entity_poly.entity_id
_entity_poly.type
_entity_poly.pdbx_seq_one_letter_code
_entity_poly.pdbx_strand_id
1 'polypeptide(L)' 'MEIDLSPKQSQKVYGGDGGSYYTWSSSDLPMLAEAKVGGAKLLLQPHGLALPSYSDSAKVAYVLH' A
#
# COMPACT_ATOMS: atom_id res chain seq x y z
N MET A 1 5.94 14.12 -21.40
CA MET A 1 6.96 13.69 -20.43
C MET A 1 6.90 12.18 -20.36
N GLU A 2 8.05 11.53 -20.36
CA GLU A 2 8.13 10.07 -20.20
C GLU A 2 7.86 9.73 -18.72
N ILE A 3 6.90 8.83 -18.45
CA ILE A 3 6.56 8.41 -17.10
C ILE A 3 7.49 7.26 -16.72
N ASP A 4 8.21 7.39 -15.61
CA ASP A 4 9.02 6.31 -15.05
C ASP A 4 8.12 5.15 -14.58
N LEU A 5 8.23 4.01 -15.25
CA LEU A 5 7.50 2.78 -14.96
C LEU A 5 8.37 1.72 -14.26
N SER A 6 9.55 2.10 -13.78
CA SER A 6 10.42 1.18 -13.06
C SER A 6 9.73 0.64 -11.80
N PRO A 7 9.93 -0.64 -11.47
CA PRO A 7 9.37 -1.21 -10.25
C PRO A 7 10.04 -0.58 -9.02
N LYS A 8 9.22 -0.18 -8.03
CA LYS A 8 9.72 0.33 -6.73
C LYS A 8 9.16 -0.48 -5.57
N GLN A 9 9.96 -0.61 -4.52
CA GLN A 9 9.52 -1.23 -3.28
C GLN A 9 8.53 -0.33 -2.53
N SER A 10 7.59 -0.96 -1.83
CA SER A 10 6.70 -0.24 -0.91
C SER A 10 7.47 0.25 0.31
N GLN A 11 7.12 1.42 0.83
CA GLN A 11 7.70 1.97 2.05
C GLN A 11 6.88 1.59 3.27
N LYS A 12 7.52 1.19 4.38
CA LYS A 12 6.81 0.94 5.64
C LYS A 12 6.36 2.27 6.23
N VAL A 13 5.07 2.42 6.49
CA VAL A 13 4.51 3.62 7.12
C VAL A 13 4.44 3.44 8.63
N TYR A 14 3.96 2.28 9.09
CA TYR A 14 3.93 1.93 10.51
C TYR A 14 3.93 0.41 10.69
N GLY A 15 4.20 -0.04 11.92
CA GLY A 15 4.13 -1.45 12.29
C GLY A 15 4.49 -1.71 13.74
N GLY A 16 4.21 -2.93 14.18
CA GLY A 16 4.52 -3.47 15.49
C GLY A 16 4.44 -5.00 15.47
N ASP A 17 4.30 -5.62 16.64
CA ASP A 17 4.37 -7.08 16.77
C ASP A 17 3.28 -7.82 15.98
N GLY A 18 2.09 -7.22 15.86
CA GLY A 18 0.98 -7.80 15.09
C GLY A 18 1.09 -7.68 13.57
N GLY A 19 2.05 -6.90 13.05
CA GLY A 19 2.13 -6.66 11.61
C GLY A 19 2.64 -5.28 11.23
N SER A 20 2.60 -4.99 9.92
CA SER A 20 3.02 -3.70 9.38
C SER A 20 2.24 -3.31 8.13
N TYR A 21 2.16 -2.00 7.92
CA TYR A 21 1.48 -1.39 6.79
C TYR A 21 2.49 -0.67 5.91
N TYR A 22 2.45 -0.96 4.62
CA TYR A 22 3.34 -0.37 3.63
C TYR A 22 2.52 0.35 2.55
N THR A 23 3.10 1.37 1.92
CA THR A 23 2.45 2.12 0.85
C THR A 23 3.36 2.31 -0.35
N TRP A 24 2.72 2.50 -1.51
CA TRP A 24 3.30 3.11 -2.69
C TRP A 24 2.63 4.48 -2.85
N SER A 25 3.43 5.54 -2.76
CA SER A 25 2.95 6.92 -2.86
C SER A 25 3.03 7.42 -4.30
N SER A 26 2.01 8.17 -4.74
CA SER A 26 2.03 8.88 -6.02
C SER A 26 3.10 9.99 -6.09
N SER A 27 3.61 10.44 -4.94
CA SER A 27 4.78 11.34 -4.87
C SER A 27 6.05 10.70 -5.41
N ASP A 28 6.17 9.37 -5.26
CA ASP A 28 7.38 8.61 -5.58
C ASP A 28 7.22 7.83 -6.90
N LEU A 29 5.96 7.63 -7.30
CA LEU A 29 5.53 6.83 -8.44
C LEU A 29 4.50 7.61 -9.26
N PRO A 30 4.95 8.45 -10.22
CA PRO A 30 4.07 9.31 -11.01
C PRO A 30 2.98 8.55 -11.78
N MET A 31 3.23 7.29 -12.16
CA MET A 31 2.22 6.47 -12.84
C MET A 31 0.98 6.18 -11.97
N LEU A 32 1.12 6.20 -10.64
CA LEU A 32 -0.03 6.04 -9.73
C LEU A 32 -0.91 7.29 -9.72
N ALA A 33 -0.30 8.49 -9.85
CA ALA A 33 -1.04 9.74 -10.01
C ALA A 33 -1.84 9.73 -11.32
N GLU A 34 -1.20 9.32 -12.42
CA GLU A 34 -1.84 9.22 -13.73
C GLU A 34 -3.02 8.24 -13.72
N ALA A 35 -2.82 7.07 -13.12
CA ALA A 35 -3.86 6.04 -12.99
C ALA A 35 -4.93 6.38 -11.92
N LYS A 36 -4.73 7.44 -11.13
CA LYS A 36 -5.60 7.86 -10.02
C LYS A 36 -5.85 6.76 -8.99
N VAL A 37 -4.80 6.02 -8.65
CA VAL A 37 -4.85 4.93 -7.66
C VAL A 37 -3.75 5.09 -6.62
N GLY A 38 -4.01 4.57 -5.41
CA GLY A 38 -3.00 4.35 -4.40
C GLY A 38 -2.66 2.87 -4.28
N GLY A 39 -1.47 2.56 -3.78
CA GLY A 39 -1.06 1.19 -3.47
C GLY A 39 -0.74 1.01 -2.00
N ALA A 40 -1.13 -0.12 -1.42
CA ALA A 40 -0.73 -0.49 -0.07
C ALA A 40 -0.55 -2.01 0.08
N LYS A 41 0.29 -2.40 1.03
CA LYS A 41 0.47 -3.78 1.47
C LYS A 41 0.27 -3.87 2.98
N LEU A 42 -0.70 -4.67 3.39
CA LEU A 42 -0.91 -5.05 4.78
C LEU A 42 -0.24 -6.40 5.03
N LEU A 43 0.69 -6.44 5.98
CA LEU A 43 1.34 -7.67 6.44
C LEU A 43 0.89 -7.94 7.87
N LEU A 44 0.22 -9.07 8.10
CA LEU A 44 -0.18 -9.52 9.42
C LEU A 44 0.76 -10.64 9.88
N GLN A 45 1.25 -10.52 11.11
CA GLN A 45 1.94 -11.63 11.77
C GLN A 45 0.92 -12.66 12.28
N PRO A 46 1.33 -13.90 12.60
CA PRO A 46 0.47 -14.84 13.31
C PRO A 46 -0.14 -14.18 14.56
N HIS A 47 -1.45 -14.34 14.75
CA HIS A 47 -2.23 -13.69 15.82
C HIS A 47 -2.31 -12.16 15.74
N GLY A 48 -1.81 -11.56 14.66
CA GLY A 48 -1.94 -10.12 14.38
C GLY A 48 -3.34 -9.73 13.93
N LEU A 49 -3.78 -8.54 14.34
CA LEU A 49 -5.05 -7.95 13.95
C LEU A 49 -4.84 -6.53 13.40
N ALA A 50 -5.30 -6.29 12.18
CA ALA A 50 -5.50 -4.92 11.70
C ALA A 50 -6.82 -4.40 12.27
N LEU A 51 -6.77 -3.26 12.98
CA LEU A 51 -7.97 -2.63 13.52
C LEU A 51 -8.89 -2.14 12.38
N PRO A 52 -10.22 -2.12 12.60
CA PRO A 52 -11.16 -1.59 11.62
C PRO A 52 -10.81 -0.18 11.16
N SER A 53 -10.86 0.05 9.85
CA SER A 53 -10.63 1.35 9.22
C SER A 53 -11.51 1.52 7.98
N TYR A 54 -11.71 2.77 7.56
CA TYR A 54 -12.46 3.11 6.35
C TYR A 54 -11.66 4.06 5.46
N SER A 55 -12.14 4.32 4.25
CA SER A 55 -11.61 5.34 3.34
C SER A 55 -12.76 5.96 2.57
N ASP A 56 -12.51 7.17 2.09
CA ASP A 56 -13.28 7.92 1.11
C ASP A 56 -13.20 7.37 -0.33
N SER A 57 -12.42 6.32 -0.57
CA SER A 57 -12.26 5.67 -1.87
C SER A 57 -12.56 4.18 -1.82
N ALA A 58 -13.03 3.63 -2.96
CA ALA A 58 -13.23 2.19 -3.11
C ALA A 58 -11.87 1.46 -3.09
N LYS A 59 -11.85 0.26 -2.50
CA LYS A 59 -10.65 -0.57 -2.40
C LYS A 59 -10.92 -1.96 -2.95
N VAL A 60 -9.94 -2.51 -3.66
CA VAL A 60 -9.88 -3.92 -4.05
C VAL A 60 -8.70 -4.52 -3.31
N ALA A 61 -8.92 -5.64 -2.62
CA ALA A 61 -7.89 -6.34 -1.88
C ALA A 61 -7.61 -7.71 -2.50
N TYR A 62 -6.35 -8.10 -2.52
CA TYR A 62 -5.90 -9.42 -2.95
C TYR A 62 -5.01 -10.03 -1.86
N VAL A 63 -5.33 -11.25 -1.44
CA VAL A 63 -4.59 -11.96 -0.41
C VAL A 63 -3.43 -12.70 -1.06
N LEU A 64 -2.22 -12.36 -0.63
CA LEU A 64 -0.98 -13.01 -1.04
C LEU A 64 -0.52 -13.94 0.08
N HIS A 65 -0.02 -15.12 -0.27
CA HIS A 65 0.55 -16.11 0.64
C HIS A 65 2.05 -15.84 0.87
#